data_AF-A0A3M3F0S3-F1
#
_entry.id   AF-A0A3M3F0S3-F1
#
_cell.length_a   1.000
_cell.length_b   1.000
_cell.length_c   1.000
_cell.angle_alpha   90.00
_cell.angle_beta   90.00
_cell.angle_gamma   90.00
#
_symmetry.space_group_name_H-M   'P 1'
#
loop_
_entity.id
_entity.type
_entity.pdbx_description
1 polymer ?
#
loop_
_entity_poly.entity_id
_entity_poly.type
_entity_poly.pdbx_seq_one_letter_code
_entity_poly.pdbx_strand_id
1 'polypeptide(L)'
;MGVECAAAIASRLAPTGIEHRLSRGRTVKGEYHGGAFEATSRPAMTEQKPEVIITYCTQCQWLLRAAWLAQELLSTFGDDLGKVSLVPGTGGVFHISCDGEQIWERKADGGFPEAKVLKQRVRDRIDPERDLGHNDRVQ
;
A
#
# COMPACT_ATOMS: atom_id res chain seq x y z
N MET A 1 14.60 -55.47 8.15
CA MET A 1 15.28 -56.03 6.96
C MET A 1 14.90 -55.15 5.77
N GLY A 2 15.73 -54.32 5.18
CA GLY A 2 17.13 -54.01 5.41
C GLY A 2 17.51 -52.82 4.53
N VAL A 3 18.48 -52.06 5.06
CA VAL A 3 19.60 -51.39 4.39
C VAL A 3 19.34 -50.32 3.31
N GLU A 4 19.60 -49.10 3.76
CA GLU A 4 20.10 -47.94 3.03
C GLU A 4 21.12 -48.28 1.93
N CYS A 5 21.01 -47.60 0.79
CA CYS A 5 22.09 -47.49 -0.19
C CYS A 5 22.62 -46.06 -0.15
N ALA A 6 23.68 -45.87 0.64
CA ALA A 6 24.48 -44.67 0.65
C ALA A 6 25.42 -44.63 -0.56
N ALA A 7 25.74 -43.41 -0.99
CA ALA A 7 27.06 -42.93 -1.41
C ALA A 7 27.20 -42.38 -2.84
N ALA A 8 27.81 -41.19 -2.84
CA ALA A 8 28.77 -40.64 -3.81
C ALA A 8 28.20 -40.01 -5.09
N ILE A 9 28.01 -38.67 -5.08
CA ILE A 9 28.87 -37.72 -5.83
C ILE A 9 28.90 -36.38 -5.08
N ALA A 10 29.71 -36.29 -4.02
CA ALA A 10 30.19 -35.02 -3.48
C ALA A 10 31.71 -35.02 -3.66
N SER A 11 32.21 -34.41 -4.73
CA SER A 11 33.65 -34.13 -4.84
C SER A 11 33.92 -33.11 -5.93
N ARG A 12 34.66 -32.06 -5.54
CA ARG A 12 35.40 -31.09 -6.36
C ARG A 12 34.58 -29.88 -6.82
N LEU A 13 34.67 -28.81 -6.05
CA LEU A 13 35.41 -27.60 -6.46
C LEU A 13 35.90 -26.91 -5.17
N ALA A 14 37.22 -26.88 -5.00
CA ALA A 14 37.90 -26.23 -3.89
C ALA A 14 37.83 -24.70 -4.03
N PRO A 15 37.85 -23.95 -2.92
CA PRO A 15 37.98 -22.49 -2.95
C PRO A 15 39.41 -22.12 -3.34
N THR A 16 39.61 -21.57 -4.54
CA THR A 16 40.86 -20.87 -4.85
C THR A 16 40.86 -19.55 -4.10
N GLY A 17 41.66 -19.48 -3.05
CA GLY A 17 41.98 -18.25 -2.35
C GLY A 17 42.58 -17.24 -3.31
N ILE A 18 41.94 -16.07 -3.41
CA ILE A 18 42.51 -14.89 -4.04
C ILE A 18 43.04 -14.03 -2.89
N GLU A 19 44.34 -14.10 -2.67
CA GLU A 19 45.03 -13.21 -1.75
C GLU A 19 45.27 -11.83 -2.39
N HIS A 20 44.65 -10.83 -1.76
CA HIS A 20 45.07 -9.44 -1.58
C HIS A 20 46.02 -8.77 -2.59
N ARG A 21 45.50 -7.69 -3.20
CA ARG A 21 46.24 -6.43 -3.30
C ARG A 21 45.32 -5.26 -2.95
N LEU A 22 45.14 -5.01 -1.66
CA LEU A 22 44.58 -3.74 -1.17
C LEU A 22 45.56 -2.63 -1.56
N SER A 23 45.26 -1.96 -2.65
CA SER A 23 45.93 -0.74 -3.08
C SER A 23 45.62 0.37 -2.09
N ARG A 24 46.60 0.67 -1.23
CA ARG A 24 46.89 1.98 -0.62
C ARG A 24 45.69 2.67 0.04
N GLY A 25 45.63 2.55 1.36
CA GLY A 25 44.90 3.49 2.20
C GLY A 25 45.31 4.92 1.89
N ARG A 26 44.33 5.73 1.49
CA ARG A 26 44.43 7.19 1.55
C ARG A 26 43.93 7.58 2.93
N THR A 27 44.85 7.90 3.83
CA THR A 27 44.53 8.71 5.02
C THR A 27 43.99 10.06 4.55
N VAL A 28 42.69 10.27 4.68
CA VAL A 28 42.09 11.60 4.64
C VAL A 28 42.30 12.23 6.02
N LYS A 29 43.14 13.27 6.08
CA LYS A 29 43.19 14.16 7.24
C LYS A 29 41.84 14.87 7.33
N GLY A 30 41.17 14.73 8.47
CA GLY A 30 39.92 15.42 8.73
C GLY A 30 40.15 16.91 8.97
N GLU A 31 39.21 17.71 8.46
CA GLU A 31 38.88 19.03 8.96
C GLU A 31 37.36 19.14 9.00
N TYR A 32 36.76 18.61 10.07
CA TYR A 32 35.38 18.90 10.41
C TYR A 32 35.38 20.29 11.04
N HIS A 33 35.20 21.31 10.21
CA HIS A 33 34.86 22.63 10.73
C HIS A 33 33.48 22.53 11.38
N GLY A 34 33.45 22.72 12.70
CA GLY A 34 32.24 22.71 13.51
C GLY A 34 31.26 23.76 13.02
N GLY A 35 30.34 23.35 12.16
CA GLY A 35 29.09 24.05 11.92
C GLY A 35 28.07 23.54 12.94
N ALA A 36 27.48 24.46 13.70
CA ALA A 36 26.35 24.17 14.57
C ALA A 36 25.30 23.39 13.79
N PHE A 37 24.92 22.20 14.26
CA PHE A 37 23.69 21.54 13.82
C PHE A 37 22.53 22.37 14.39
N GLU A 38 22.13 23.39 13.64
CA GLU A 38 20.92 24.15 13.90
C GLU A 38 19.74 23.18 13.72
N ALA A 39 19.26 22.64 14.84
CA ALA A 39 18.08 21.82 14.91
C ALA A 39 16.84 22.70 14.72
N THR A 40 16.64 23.17 13.48
CA THR A 40 15.51 24.01 13.11
C THR A 40 14.73 23.34 12.00
N SER A 41 13.86 22.42 12.37
CA SER A 41 12.47 22.42 11.89
C SER A 41 11.72 21.24 12.50
N ARG A 42 10.68 21.58 13.26
CA ARG A 42 9.50 20.74 13.53
C ARG A 42 9.17 19.92 12.27
N PRO A 43 8.91 18.60 12.34
CA PRO A 43 8.53 17.87 11.14
C PRO A 43 7.35 18.61 10.50
N ALA A 44 7.51 18.97 9.23
CA ALA A 44 6.40 19.46 8.44
C ALA A 44 5.31 18.41 8.58
N MET A 45 4.11 18.83 9.01
CA MET A 45 2.96 17.97 8.85
C MET A 45 2.84 17.73 7.35
N THR A 46 3.25 16.53 6.92
CA THR A 46 2.92 16.02 5.60
C THR A 46 1.43 16.24 5.43
N GLU A 47 0.98 16.91 4.38
CA GLU A 47 -0.43 16.86 3.96
C GLU A 47 -0.79 15.38 3.88
N GLN A 48 -1.49 14.88 4.90
CA GLN A 48 -1.89 13.49 4.95
C GLN A 48 -3.07 13.37 4.02
N LYS A 49 -2.81 12.88 2.81
CA LYS A 49 -3.85 12.59 1.85
C LYS A 49 -4.76 11.49 2.40
N PRO A 50 -6.09 11.61 2.23
CA PRO A 50 -7.06 10.66 2.74
C PRO A 50 -6.80 9.23 2.25
N GLU A 51 -7.11 8.26 3.11
CA GLU A 51 -6.90 6.84 2.87
C GLU A 51 -8.24 6.10 2.86
N VAL A 52 -8.48 5.35 1.77
CA VAL A 52 -9.66 4.48 1.66
C VAL A 52 -9.27 3.04 1.95
N ILE A 53 -10.10 2.34 2.72
CA ILE A 53 -9.92 0.92 3.04
C ILE A 53 -11.16 0.16 2.60
N ILE A 54 -11.00 -0.86 1.76
CA ILE A 54 -12.05 -1.78 1.34
C ILE A 54 -11.78 -3.14 2.00
N THR A 55 -12.57 -3.48 3.01
CA THR A 55 -12.53 -4.80 3.66
C THR A 55 -13.50 -5.74 2.96
N TYR A 56 -13.02 -6.90 2.48
CA TYR A 56 -13.80 -7.81 1.65
C TYR A 56 -13.70 -9.27 2.10
N CYS A 57 -14.80 -10.00 1.97
CA CYS A 57 -14.85 -11.44 2.24
C CYS A 57 -14.07 -12.24 1.16
N THR A 58 -13.01 -12.93 1.57
CA THR A 58 -12.21 -13.79 0.67
C THR A 58 -12.95 -15.08 0.30
N GLN A 59 -13.67 -15.68 1.25
CA GLN A 59 -14.47 -16.90 1.04
C GLN A 59 -15.60 -16.69 0.04
N CYS A 60 -16.06 -15.44 -0.11
CA CYS A 60 -17.17 -15.05 -0.97
C CYS A 60 -16.72 -14.68 -2.39
N GLN A 61 -15.42 -14.77 -2.68
CA GLN A 61 -14.82 -14.39 -3.97
C GLN A 61 -15.08 -12.92 -4.38
N TRP A 62 -15.10 -12.01 -3.41
CA TRP A 62 -15.37 -10.58 -3.68
C TRP A 62 -14.13 -9.74 -3.98
N LEU A 63 -12.95 -10.35 -4.09
CA LEU A 63 -11.69 -9.65 -4.44
C LEU A 63 -11.85 -8.84 -5.73
N LEU A 64 -12.39 -9.43 -6.80
CA LEU A 64 -12.50 -8.75 -8.10
C LEU A 64 -13.37 -7.48 -8.02
N ARG A 65 -14.46 -7.53 -7.25
CA ARG A 65 -15.32 -6.37 -7.02
C ARG A 65 -14.60 -5.30 -6.19
N ALA A 66 -13.92 -5.69 -5.12
CA ALA A 66 -13.16 -4.77 -4.29
C ALA A 66 -12.04 -4.09 -5.08
N ALA A 67 -11.31 -4.86 -5.89
CA ALA A 67 -10.23 -4.36 -6.73
C ALA A 67 -10.73 -3.41 -7.82
N TRP A 68 -11.85 -3.73 -8.47
CA TRP A 68 -12.46 -2.83 -9.46
C TRP A 68 -12.88 -1.50 -8.82
N LEU A 69 -13.55 -1.51 -7.66
CA LEU A 69 -13.92 -0.28 -6.97
C LEU A 69 -12.69 0.54 -6.53
N ALA A 70 -11.60 -0.12 -6.13
CA ALA A 70 -10.35 0.58 -5.84
C ALA A 70 -9.78 1.28 -7.08
N GLN A 71 -9.83 0.64 -8.26
CA GLN A 71 -9.42 1.25 -9.53
C GLN A 71 -10.32 2.44 -9.90
N GLU A 72 -11.62 2.32 -9.71
CA GLU A 72 -12.58 3.42 -9.93
C GLU A 72 -12.26 4.64 -9.05
N LEU A 73 -11.89 4.42 -7.79
CA LEU A 73 -11.49 5.49 -6.88
C LEU A 73 -10.15 6.11 -7.29
N LEU A 74 -9.13 5.30 -7.53
CA LEU A 74 -7.79 5.79 -7.89
C LEU A 74 -7.75 6.49 -9.26
N SER A 75 -8.61 6.08 -10.20
CA SER A 75 -8.73 6.77 -11.50
C SER A 75 -9.44 8.12 -11.39
N THR A 76 -10.28 8.32 -10.36
CA THR A 76 -11.04 9.56 -10.16
C THR A 76 -10.32 10.55 -9.23
N PHE A 77 -9.67 10.05 -8.19
CA PHE A 77 -9.09 10.81 -7.08
C PHE A 77 -7.58 10.56 -6.93
N GLY A 78 -6.88 10.21 -8.02
CA GLY A 78 -5.48 9.78 -7.96
C GLY A 78 -4.52 10.79 -7.35
N ASP A 79 -4.80 12.08 -7.52
CA ASP A 79 -4.01 13.16 -6.92
C ASP A 79 -4.47 13.52 -5.50
N ASP A 80 -5.66 13.12 -5.10
CA ASP A 80 -6.28 13.50 -3.82
C ASP A 80 -6.13 12.41 -2.75
N LEU A 81 -6.23 11.14 -3.14
CA LEU A 81 -6.08 10.01 -2.23
C LEU A 81 -4.60 9.67 -2.00
N GLY A 82 -4.27 9.34 -0.76
CA GLY A 82 -2.94 8.83 -0.39
C GLY A 82 -2.78 7.36 -0.78
N LYS A 83 -3.84 6.56 -0.54
CA LYS A 83 -3.91 5.15 -0.95
C LYS A 83 -5.33 4.60 -0.88
N VAL A 84 -5.53 3.50 -1.61
CA VAL A 84 -6.69 2.61 -1.43
C VAL A 84 -6.17 1.23 -1.04
N SER A 85 -6.57 0.74 0.13
CA SER A 85 -6.12 -0.55 0.67
C SER A 85 -7.21 -1.61 0.53
N LEU A 86 -6.83 -2.81 0.09
CA LEU A 86 -7.70 -3.98 0.09
C LEU A 86 -7.37 -4.87 1.28
N VAL A 87 -8.32 -5.05 2.20
CA VAL A 87 -8.12 -5.82 3.44
C VAL A 87 -8.94 -7.12 3.38
N PRO A 88 -8.27 -8.29 3.41
CA PRO A 88 -8.96 -9.57 3.49
C PRO A 88 -9.76 -9.72 4.80
N GLY A 89 -10.99 -10.21 4.69
CA GLY A 89 -11.85 -10.57 5.81
C GLY A 89 -12.67 -11.83 5.53
N THR A 90 -13.55 -12.18 6.46
CA THR A 90 -14.41 -13.38 6.42
C THR A 90 -15.86 -13.04 6.79
N GLY A 91 -16.77 -14.02 6.79
CA GLY A 91 -18.13 -13.83 7.31
C GLY A 91 -19.04 -12.93 6.44
N GLY A 92 -18.78 -12.85 5.15
CA GLY A 92 -19.57 -12.01 4.24
C GLY A 92 -19.41 -10.52 4.50
N VAL A 93 -18.26 -10.08 5.04
CA VAL A 93 -17.94 -8.65 5.18
C VAL A 93 -17.73 -7.99 3.81
N PHE A 94 -18.35 -6.82 3.64
CA PHE A 94 -17.96 -5.87 2.61
C PHE A 94 -18.19 -4.46 3.17
N HIS A 95 -17.11 -3.82 3.58
CA HIS A 95 -17.11 -2.55 4.32
C HIS A 95 -16.08 -1.62 3.69
N ILE A 96 -16.45 -0.35 3.50
CA ILE A 96 -15.56 0.68 2.97
C ILE A 96 -15.52 1.83 3.96
N SER A 97 -14.31 2.27 4.29
CA SER A 97 -14.07 3.45 5.13
C SER A 97 -13.12 4.44 4.45
N CYS A 98 -13.29 5.72 4.75
CA CYS A 98 -12.38 6.80 4.39
C CYS A 98 -11.86 7.44 5.68
N ASP A 99 -10.55 7.45 5.90
CA ASP A 99 -9.90 7.92 7.15
C ASP A 99 -10.52 7.34 8.44
N GLY A 100 -10.90 6.06 8.38
CA GLY A 100 -11.52 5.34 9.50
C GLY A 100 -13.02 5.59 9.66
N GLU A 101 -13.61 6.52 8.93
CA GLU A 101 -15.06 6.73 8.94
C GLU A 101 -15.75 5.83 7.90
N GLN A 102 -16.79 5.12 8.31
CA GLN A 102 -17.56 4.25 7.42
C GLN A 102 -18.28 5.06 6.33
N ILE A 103 -18.06 4.69 5.06
CA ILE A 103 -18.76 5.25 3.90
C ILE A 103 -19.70 4.23 3.24
N TRP A 104 -19.49 2.92 3.48
CA TRP A 104 -20.39 1.87 3.00
C TRP A 104 -20.29 0.60 3.84
N GLU A 105 -21.41 -0.05 4.12
CA GLU A 105 -21.48 -1.40 4.68
C GLU A 105 -22.57 -2.23 3.99
N ARG A 106 -22.22 -3.46 3.63
CA ARG A 106 -23.07 -4.31 2.78
C ARG A 106 -24.47 -4.54 3.30
N LYS A 107 -24.64 -4.80 4.59
CA LYS A 107 -25.94 -5.12 5.19
C LYS A 107 -26.75 -3.84 5.41
N ALA A 108 -26.11 -2.77 5.87
CA ALA A 108 -26.73 -1.49 6.16
C ALA A 108 -27.16 -0.74 4.90
N ASP A 109 -26.33 -0.76 3.85
CA ASP A 109 -26.57 -0.04 2.59
C ASP A 109 -27.21 -0.92 1.50
N GLY A 110 -27.64 -2.15 1.83
CA GLY A 110 -28.44 -2.98 0.93
C GLY A 110 -27.69 -3.61 -0.23
N GLY A 111 -26.39 -3.90 -0.08
CA GLY A 111 -25.61 -4.63 -1.08
C GLY A 111 -24.25 -4.01 -1.36
N PHE A 112 -23.82 -4.06 -2.62
CA PHE A 112 -22.56 -3.46 -3.06
C PHE A 112 -22.82 -2.09 -3.67
N PRO A 113 -21.91 -1.12 -3.48
CA PRO A 113 -22.10 0.19 -4.08
C PRO A 113 -21.90 0.12 -5.59
N GLU A 114 -22.67 0.94 -6.30
CA GLU A 114 -22.29 1.35 -7.64
C GLU A 114 -21.10 2.31 -7.59
N ALA A 115 -20.23 2.28 -8.59
CA ALA A 115 -19.04 3.12 -8.63
C ALA A 115 -19.38 4.62 -8.51
N LYS A 116 -20.46 5.05 -9.18
CA LYS A 116 -20.98 6.42 -9.10
C LYS A 116 -21.27 6.85 -7.67
N VAL A 117 -22.08 6.07 -6.96
CA VAL A 117 -22.47 6.34 -5.57
C VAL A 117 -21.26 6.33 -4.65
N LEU A 118 -20.33 5.40 -4.86
CA LEU A 118 -19.10 5.35 -4.06
C LEU A 118 -18.23 6.58 -4.28
N LYS A 119 -18.05 7.04 -5.53
CA LYS A 119 -17.28 8.26 -5.85
C LYS A 119 -17.91 9.48 -5.21
N GLN A 120 -19.24 9.61 -5.26
CA GLN A 120 -19.95 10.71 -4.60
C GLN A 120 -19.70 10.70 -3.09
N ARG A 121 -19.89 9.55 -2.41
CA ARG A 121 -19.65 9.44 -0.97
C ARG A 121 -18.20 9.75 -0.58
N VAL A 122 -17.22 9.38 -1.40
CA VAL A 122 -15.82 9.74 -1.17
C VAL A 122 -15.60 11.24 -1.36
N ARG A 123 -16.12 11.83 -2.45
CA ARG A 123 -16.06 13.29 -2.71
C ARG A 123 -16.64 14.08 -1.56
N ASP A 124 -17.83 13.71 -1.09
CA ASP A 124 -18.51 14.37 0.04
C ASP A 124 -17.68 14.36 1.33
N ARG A 125 -16.63 13.53 1.43
CA ARG A 125 -15.71 13.49 2.56
C ARG A 125 -14.41 14.24 2.33
N ILE A 126 -13.85 14.15 1.13
CA ILE A 126 -12.50 14.68 0.86
C ILE A 126 -12.51 16.06 0.21
N ASP A 127 -13.54 16.38 -0.57
CA ASP A 127 -13.69 17.63 -1.31
C ASP A 127 -15.17 17.87 -1.69
N PRO A 128 -16.02 18.30 -0.73
CA PRO A 128 -17.48 18.40 -0.93
C PRO A 128 -17.92 19.32 -2.06
N GLU A 129 -17.09 20.31 -2.42
CA GLU A 129 -17.42 21.33 -3.43
C GLU A 129 -17.05 20.90 -4.86
N ARG A 130 -16.31 19.80 -5.02
CA ARG A 130 -15.89 19.31 -6.33
C ARG A 130 -17.03 18.74 -7.15
N ASP A 131 -17.18 19.24 -8.38
CA ASP A 131 -18.09 18.68 -9.38
C ASP A 131 -17.51 17.37 -9.97
N LEU A 132 -18.26 16.27 -9.87
CA LEU A 132 -17.91 14.97 -10.47
C LEU A 132 -18.56 14.75 -11.86
N GLY A 133 -19.14 15.80 -12.44
CA GLY A 133 -19.76 15.79 -13.75
C GLY A 133 -20.96 14.84 -13.82
N HIS A 134 -20.90 13.85 -14.72
CA HIS A 134 -21.98 12.87 -14.89
C HIS A 134 -22.27 12.05 -13.64
N ASN A 135 -21.32 11.95 -12.70
CA ASN A 135 -21.55 11.24 -11.45
C ASN A 135 -22.51 11.99 -10.52
N ASP A 136 -22.62 13.32 -10.60
CA ASP A 136 -23.52 14.12 -9.74
C ASP A 136 -24.95 14.24 -10.27
N ARG A 137 -25.21 13.82 -11.51
CA ARG A 137 -26.53 13.92 -12.14
C ARG A 137 -27.33 12.65 -11.90
N VAL A 138 -28.61 12.76 -11.57
CA VAL A 138 -29.52 11.61 -11.55
C VAL A 138 -29.68 11.14 -13.00
N GLN A 139 -29.26 9.91 -13.28
CA GLN A 139 -29.39 9.26 -14.58
C GLN A 139 -29.90 7.86 -14.32
#